data_AF-A0AA35VQK2-F1
#
_entry.id   AF-A0AA35VQK2-F1
#
_cell.length_a   1.000
_cell.length_b   1.000
_cell.length_c   1.000
_cell.angle_alpha   90.00
_cell.angle_beta   90.00
_cell.angle_gamma   90.00
#
_symmetry.space_group_name_H-M   'P 1'
#
loop_
_entity.id
_entity.type
_entity.pdbx_description
1 polymer ?
#
loop_
_entity_poly.entity_id
_entity_poly.type
_entity_poly.pdbx_seq_one_letter_code
_entity_poly.pdbx_strand_id
1 'polypeptide(L)'
;AKVAHCSAGAPWFNTSCKQARSLLRSIYNEYKNSNAQALPSSYLQAKRAYKQTLKLAKREWYLKRWRALIAASRSRRPQEFWALINKRGRKYPLTIIPAPTWEQFLSKYFSLAEESNSSTEFRADHLPLWPSTDPDLIMDLILDLKTGKAPGLDLVPAEAIVAQPR
;
A
#
# COMPACT_ATOMS: atom_id res chain seq x y z
N ALA A 1 18.84 17.21 -7.21
CA ALA A 1 17.67 16.93 -8.06
C ALA A 1 16.47 17.73 -7.54
N LYS A 2 15.86 18.59 -8.37
CA LYS A 2 14.75 19.46 -7.96
C LYS A 2 13.51 18.61 -7.66
N VAL A 3 13.12 18.54 -6.39
CA VAL A 3 11.84 17.95 -5.96
C VAL A 3 10.73 18.87 -6.46
N ALA A 4 9.99 18.43 -7.46
CA ALA A 4 8.84 19.15 -7.98
C ALA A 4 7.79 19.30 -6.86
N HIS A 5 7.62 20.53 -6.39
CA HIS A 5 6.51 20.91 -5.52
C HIS A 5 5.20 20.43 -6.14
N CYS A 6 4.46 19.60 -5.40
CA CYS A 6 3.11 19.20 -5.75
C CYS A 6 2.21 20.43 -5.75
N SER A 7 2.06 21.08 -6.90
CA SER A 7 0.95 22.01 -7.13
C SER A 7 -0.35 21.24 -6.90
N ALA A 8 -1.17 21.71 -5.98
CA ALA A 8 -2.41 21.10 -5.49
C ALA A 8 -3.45 20.88 -6.61
N GLY A 9 -3.26 19.84 -7.41
CA GLY A 9 -4.12 19.46 -8.52
C GLY A 9 -4.07 17.95 -8.76
N ALA A 10 -5.12 17.43 -9.39
CA ALA A 10 -5.16 16.01 -9.71
C ALA A 10 -3.98 15.62 -10.62
N PRO A 11 -3.25 14.53 -10.34
CA PRO A 11 -2.00 14.19 -11.03
C PRO A 11 -2.18 13.79 -12.50
N TRP A 12 -3.42 13.54 -12.92
CA TRP A 12 -3.80 13.25 -14.30
C TRP A 12 -4.22 14.51 -15.09
N PHE A 13 -4.35 15.67 -14.45
CA PHE A 13 -4.78 16.91 -15.08
C PHE A 13 -3.59 17.58 -15.80
N ASN A 14 -3.52 17.37 -17.12
CA ASN A 14 -2.38 17.76 -17.95
C ASN A 14 -2.62 19.08 -18.73
N THR A 15 -1.67 19.44 -19.59
CA THR A 15 -1.73 20.64 -20.45
C THR A 15 -2.93 20.63 -21.39
N SER A 16 -3.27 19.49 -21.98
CA SER A 16 -4.45 19.34 -22.85
C SER A 16 -5.75 19.64 -22.10
N CYS A 17 -5.87 19.18 -20.83
CA CYS A 17 -7.01 19.54 -19.99
C CYS A 17 -7.09 21.05 -19.71
N LYS A 18 -5.94 21.71 -19.50
CA LYS A 18 -5.87 23.18 -19.32
C LYS A 18 -6.32 23.92 -20.58
N GLN A 19 -5.82 23.50 -21.75
CA GLN A 19 -6.17 24.10 -23.05
C GLN A 19 -7.67 23.96 -23.34
N ALA A 20 -8.23 22.75 -23.19
CA ALA A 20 -9.65 22.51 -23.42
C ALA A 20 -10.55 23.30 -22.44
N ARG A 21 -10.11 23.45 -21.18
CA ARG A 21 -10.80 24.33 -20.20
C ARG A 21 -10.71 25.80 -20.58
N SER A 22 -9.56 26.24 -21.08
CA SER A 22 -9.34 27.62 -21.52
C SER A 22 -10.24 27.96 -22.71
N LEU A 23 -10.28 27.09 -23.72
CA LEU A 23 -11.16 27.24 -24.88
C LEU A 23 -12.64 27.34 -24.47
N LEU A 24 -13.09 26.43 -23.61
CA LEU A 24 -14.47 26.44 -23.11
C LEU A 24 -14.83 27.76 -22.40
N ARG A 25 -13.88 28.31 -21.63
CA ARG A 25 -14.04 29.59 -20.94
C ARG A 25 -14.04 30.77 -21.91
N SER A 26 -13.19 30.75 -22.94
CA SER A 26 -13.14 31.79 -23.99
C SER A 26 -14.51 31.94 -24.64
N ILE A 27 -15.06 30.83 -25.15
CA ILE A 27 -16.36 30.82 -25.84
C ILE A 27 -17.48 31.30 -24.91
N TYR A 28 -17.45 30.91 -23.63
CA TYR A 28 -18.45 31.35 -22.67
C TYR A 28 -18.34 32.84 -22.33
N ASN A 29 -17.12 33.38 -22.23
CA ASN A 29 -16.90 34.80 -21.97
C ASN A 29 -17.28 35.65 -23.18
N GLU A 30 -16.97 35.21 -24.39
CA GLU A 30 -17.43 35.83 -25.64
C GLU A 30 -18.95 35.83 -25.73
N TYR A 31 -19.61 34.71 -25.38
CA TYR A 31 -21.07 34.66 -25.26
C TYR A 31 -21.60 35.64 -24.21
N LYS A 32 -20.96 35.77 -23.05
CA LYS A 32 -21.41 36.70 -22.00
C LYS A 32 -21.31 38.17 -22.43
N ASN A 33 -20.35 38.48 -23.31
CA ASN A 33 -20.07 39.84 -23.78
C ASN A 33 -20.81 40.18 -25.08
N SER A 34 -21.23 39.18 -25.85
CA SER A 34 -22.17 39.35 -26.94
C SER A 34 -23.57 39.31 -26.35
N ASN A 35 -24.43 40.30 -26.59
CA ASN A 35 -25.82 40.28 -26.11
C ASN A 35 -26.68 39.21 -26.85
N ALA A 36 -26.10 38.04 -27.13
CA ALA A 36 -26.73 36.94 -27.82
C ALA A 36 -27.81 36.32 -26.94
N GLN A 37 -28.99 36.10 -27.52
CA GLN A 37 -30.12 35.48 -26.83
C GLN A 37 -29.94 33.99 -26.53
N ALA A 38 -29.04 33.32 -27.25
CA ALA A 38 -28.85 31.88 -27.14
C ALA A 38 -27.36 31.49 -27.09
N LEU A 39 -27.08 30.43 -26.35
CA LEU A 39 -25.73 29.89 -26.16
C LEU A 39 -25.19 29.29 -27.48
N PRO A 40 -23.95 29.62 -27.91
CA PRO A 40 -23.39 29.10 -29.15
C PRO A 40 -23.28 27.58 -29.15
N SER A 41 -23.57 26.96 -30.31
CA SER A 41 -23.38 25.51 -30.50
C SER A 41 -21.92 25.08 -30.29
N SER A 42 -20.97 25.97 -30.60
CA SER A 42 -19.54 25.81 -30.35
C SER A 42 -19.21 25.59 -28.87
N TYR A 43 -19.97 26.20 -27.95
CA TYR A 43 -19.79 25.96 -26.51
C TYR A 43 -20.14 24.52 -26.13
N LEU A 44 -21.25 23.99 -26.66
CA LEU A 44 -21.66 22.61 -26.40
C LEU A 44 -20.63 21.61 -26.94
N GLN A 45 -20.09 21.88 -28.14
CA GLN A 45 -19.00 21.09 -28.72
C GLN A 45 -17.74 21.15 -27.85
N ALA A 46 -17.30 22.34 -27.46
CA ALA A 46 -16.14 22.53 -26.57
C ALA A 46 -16.35 21.86 -25.20
N LYS A 47 -17.57 21.86 -24.67
CA LYS A 47 -17.91 21.19 -23.40
C LYS A 47 -17.79 19.68 -23.52
N ARG A 48 -18.26 19.09 -24.63
CA ARG A 48 -18.11 17.65 -24.93
C ARG A 48 -16.64 17.29 -25.09
N ALA A 49 -15.90 18.06 -25.88
CA ALA A 49 -14.47 17.88 -26.09
C ALA A 49 -13.70 17.92 -24.76
N TYR A 50 -13.95 18.93 -23.92
CA TYR A 50 -13.33 19.02 -22.59
C TYR A 50 -13.59 17.79 -21.72
N LYS A 51 -14.84 17.31 -21.63
CA LYS A 51 -15.18 16.08 -20.89
C LYS A 51 -14.43 14.86 -21.45
N GLN A 52 -14.32 14.75 -22.76
CA GLN A 52 -13.58 13.67 -23.40
C GLN A 52 -12.08 13.75 -23.10
N THR A 53 -11.48 14.94 -23.17
CA THR A 53 -10.08 15.16 -22.81
C THR A 53 -9.81 14.77 -21.35
N LEU A 54 -10.70 15.12 -20.41
CA LEU A 54 -10.58 14.69 -19.02
C LEU A 54 -10.62 13.16 -18.88
N LYS A 55 -11.55 12.49 -19.58
CA LYS A 55 -11.68 11.03 -19.56
C LYS A 55 -10.42 10.33 -20.10
N LEU A 56 -9.88 10.82 -21.21
CA LEU A 56 -8.66 10.29 -21.83
C LEU A 56 -7.45 10.50 -20.94
N ALA A 57 -7.23 11.73 -20.45
CA ALA A 57 -6.09 12.04 -19.58
C ALA A 57 -6.10 11.20 -18.29
N LYS A 58 -7.29 11.02 -17.68
CA LYS A 58 -7.46 10.15 -16.52
C LYS A 58 -7.11 8.71 -16.86
N ARG A 59 -7.64 8.15 -17.96
CA ARG A 59 -7.35 6.78 -18.41
C ARG A 59 -5.86 6.56 -18.68
N GLU A 60 -5.24 7.43 -19.46
CA GLU A 60 -3.81 7.36 -19.80
C GLU A 60 -2.93 7.39 -18.55
N TRP A 61 -3.25 8.28 -17.61
CA TRP A 61 -2.52 8.37 -16.36
C TRP A 61 -2.60 7.07 -15.55
N TYR A 62 -3.79 6.48 -15.41
CA TYR A 62 -3.95 5.19 -14.72
C TYR A 62 -3.20 4.07 -15.44
N LEU A 63 -3.27 4.00 -16.77
CA LEU A 63 -2.54 3.00 -17.55
C LEU A 63 -1.03 3.14 -17.37
N LYS A 64 -0.50 4.36 -17.47
CA LYS A 64 0.93 4.64 -17.25
C LYS A 64 1.35 4.27 -15.83
N ARG A 65 0.51 4.60 -14.83
CA ARG A 65 0.77 4.25 -13.43
C ARG A 65 0.79 2.75 -13.22
N TRP A 66 -0.17 2.00 -13.76
CA TRP A 66 -0.22 0.54 -13.64
C TRP A 66 0.98 -0.12 -14.32
N ARG A 67 1.34 0.33 -15.52
CA ARG A 67 2.56 -0.14 -16.20
C ARG A 67 3.82 0.09 -15.36
N ALA A 68 3.95 1.25 -14.74
CA ALA A 68 5.08 1.55 -13.85
C ALA A 68 5.10 0.64 -12.61
N LEU A 69 3.94 0.36 -12.00
CA LEU A 69 3.85 -0.56 -10.87
C LEU A 69 4.24 -1.99 -11.23
N ILE A 70 3.76 -2.50 -12.37
CA ILE A 70 4.11 -3.85 -12.87
C ILE A 70 5.60 -3.94 -13.19
N ALA A 71 6.18 -2.90 -13.79
CA ALA A 71 7.61 -2.87 -14.06
C ALA A 71 8.43 -2.87 -12.75
N ALA A 72 8.03 -2.05 -11.78
CA ALA A 72 8.71 -1.96 -10.48
C ALA A 72 8.57 -3.25 -9.67
N SER A 73 7.42 -3.93 -9.71
CA SER A 73 7.21 -5.20 -8.99
C SER A 73 8.07 -6.34 -9.54
N ARG A 74 8.47 -6.26 -10.81
CA ARG A 74 9.39 -7.22 -11.46
C ARG A 74 10.86 -6.86 -11.24
N SER A 75 11.14 -5.65 -10.77
CA SER A 75 12.50 -5.21 -10.46
C SER A 75 12.98 -5.85 -9.15
N ARG A 76 14.29 -6.08 -9.01
CA ARG A 76 14.92 -6.50 -7.74
C ARG A 76 15.03 -5.36 -6.71
N ARG A 77 14.35 -4.22 -6.93
CA ARG A 77 14.44 -3.01 -6.10
C ARG A 77 13.08 -2.68 -5.47
N PRO A 78 12.80 -3.21 -4.27
CA PRO A 78 11.50 -2.99 -3.61
C PRO A 78 11.24 -1.52 -3.28
N GLN A 79 12.29 -0.69 -3.12
CA GLN A 79 12.16 0.73 -2.84
C GLN A 79 11.45 1.48 -3.98
N GLU A 80 11.70 1.10 -5.23
CA GLU A 80 11.09 1.73 -6.42
C GLU A 80 9.58 1.45 -6.46
N PHE A 81 9.17 0.23 -6.12
CA PHE A 81 7.77 -0.15 -6.00
C PHE A 81 7.05 0.63 -4.90
N TRP A 82 7.62 0.65 -3.70
CA TRP A 82 7.03 1.37 -2.56
C TRP A 82 6.97 2.88 -2.78
N ALA A 83 7.94 3.47 -3.47
CA ALA A 83 7.91 4.89 -3.84
C ALA A 83 6.73 5.24 -4.78
N LEU A 84 6.33 4.31 -5.66
CA LEU A 84 5.17 4.51 -6.55
C LEU A 84 3.83 4.42 -5.80
N ILE A 85 3.74 3.54 -4.80
CA ILE A 85 2.55 3.36 -3.95
C ILE A 85 2.43 4.52 -2.96
N ASN A 86 3.48 4.78 -2.19
CA ASN A 86 3.52 5.75 -1.10
C ASN A 86 3.91 7.15 -1.60
N LYS A 87 3.06 7.73 -2.46
CA LYS A 87 3.26 9.12 -2.94
C LYS A 87 3.07 10.17 -1.86
N ARG A 88 2.34 9.84 -0.80
CA ARG A 88 2.34 10.62 0.42
C ARG A 88 3.49 10.10 1.24
N GLY A 89 4.64 10.78 1.16
CA GLY A 89 5.54 10.76 2.29
C GLY A 89 4.69 11.23 3.46
N ARG A 90 4.25 10.28 4.30
CA ARG A 90 3.69 10.65 5.59
C ARG A 90 4.84 11.41 6.22
N LYS A 91 4.74 12.75 6.25
CA LYS A 91 5.38 13.54 7.27
C LYS A 91 4.66 13.11 8.54
N TYR A 92 4.99 11.93 9.03
CA TYR A 92 4.87 11.73 10.46
C TYR A 92 5.66 12.90 11.02
N PRO A 93 5.07 13.73 11.89
CA PRO A 93 5.93 14.48 12.77
C PRO A 93 6.84 13.40 13.35
N LEU A 94 8.14 13.48 13.07
CA LEU A 94 9.10 12.76 13.88
C LEU A 94 8.95 13.43 15.23
N THR A 95 7.93 13.04 16.00
CA THR A 95 7.93 13.21 17.44
C THR A 95 9.06 12.30 17.88
N ILE A 96 10.27 12.86 17.80
CA ILE A 96 11.47 12.24 18.31
C ILE A 96 11.27 12.32 19.82
N ILE A 97 10.62 11.31 20.37
CA ILE A 97 10.58 11.12 21.82
C ILE A 97 12.05 10.93 22.22
N PRO A 98 12.62 11.81 23.07
CA PRO A 98 14.02 11.70 23.48
C PRO A 98 14.29 10.33 24.11
N ALA A 99 15.48 9.78 23.90
CA ALA A 99 15.89 8.51 24.50
C ALA A 99 15.63 8.45 26.03
N PRO A 100 15.89 9.50 26.83
CA PRO A 100 15.59 9.49 28.26
C PRO A 100 14.11 9.27 28.59
N THR A 101 13.20 9.75 27.75
CA THR A 101 11.75 9.58 27.94
C THR A 101 11.33 8.14 27.65
N TRP A 102 11.96 7.49 26.66
CA TRP A 102 11.77 6.07 26.41
C TRP A 102 12.33 5.20 27.53
N GLU A 103 13.52 5.54 28.05
CA GLU A 103 14.15 4.83 29.16
C GLU A 103 13.27 4.86 30.43
N GLN A 104 12.72 6.03 30.77
CA GLN A 104 11.79 6.15 31.91
C GLN A 104 10.51 5.34 31.71
N PHE A 105 9.94 5.36 30.51
CA PHE A 105 8.75 4.58 30.19
C PHE A 105 9.02 3.07 30.30
N LEU A 106 10.12 2.60 29.72
CA LEU A 106 10.49 1.18 29.73
C LEU A 106 10.87 0.73 31.14
N SER A 107 11.66 1.50 31.88
CA SER A 107 11.96 1.20 33.28
C SER A 107 10.67 1.05 34.08
N LYS A 108 9.73 2.01 34.01
CA LYS A 108 8.44 1.87 34.71
C LYS A 108 7.68 0.58 34.37
N TYR A 109 7.75 0.11 33.13
CA TYR A 109 7.02 -1.09 32.68
C TYR A 109 7.75 -2.40 32.97
N PHE A 110 9.08 -2.40 32.97
CA PHE A 110 9.92 -3.60 33.07
C PHE A 110 10.66 -3.71 34.41
N SER A 111 10.64 -2.69 35.28
CA SER A 111 11.26 -2.74 36.62
C SER A 111 10.69 -3.85 37.51
N LEU A 112 9.45 -4.30 37.28
CA LEU A 112 8.86 -5.42 38.02
C LEU A 112 9.43 -6.80 37.62
N ALA A 113 10.17 -6.89 36.50
CA ALA A 113 10.77 -8.15 36.05
C ALA A 113 12.11 -8.45 36.74
N GLU A 114 12.76 -7.47 37.37
CA GLU A 114 14.04 -7.69 38.06
C GLU A 114 13.89 -8.02 39.55
N GLU A 115 12.69 -7.84 40.15
CA GLU A 115 12.46 -8.10 41.57
C GLU A 115 11.98 -9.52 41.90
N SER A 116 11.82 -10.40 40.90
CA SER A 116 11.61 -11.83 41.14
C SER A 116 12.94 -12.58 41.15
N ASN A 117 13.54 -12.64 42.34
CA ASN A 117 14.29 -13.76 42.91
C ASN A 117 15.02 -14.72 41.94
N SER A 118 16.33 -14.82 42.17
CA SER A 118 17.20 -15.94 41.84
C SER A 118 16.47 -17.30 41.79
N SER A 119 16.82 -18.09 40.77
CA SER A 119 16.36 -19.45 40.44
C SER A 119 15.10 -19.55 39.57
N THR A 120 15.24 -19.26 38.27
CA THR A 120 14.54 -20.03 37.24
C THR A 120 15.13 -21.44 37.16
N GLU A 121 14.96 -22.21 38.24
CA GLU A 121 15.04 -23.66 38.12
C GLU A 121 13.88 -24.08 37.22
N PHE A 122 14.21 -24.55 36.02
CA PHE A 122 13.25 -25.20 35.14
C PHE A 122 12.71 -26.45 35.85
N ARG A 123 11.53 -26.34 36.47
CA ARG A 123 10.84 -27.47 37.10
C ARG A 123 10.16 -28.30 36.01
N ALA A 124 10.92 -29.22 35.42
CA ALA A 124 10.41 -30.20 34.46
C ALA A 124 9.27 -31.04 35.03
N ASP A 125 9.18 -31.16 36.36
CA ASP A 125 8.21 -31.97 37.09
C ASP A 125 6.74 -31.54 36.91
N HIS A 126 6.50 -30.33 36.37
CA HIS A 126 5.15 -29.81 36.10
C HIS A 126 4.75 -29.88 34.62
N LEU A 127 5.61 -30.39 33.75
CA LEU A 127 5.27 -30.57 32.35
C LEU A 127 4.37 -31.79 32.20
N PRO A 128 3.29 -31.70 31.41
CA PRO A 128 2.49 -32.86 31.08
C PRO A 128 3.40 -33.90 30.40
N LEU A 129 3.24 -35.16 30.76
CA LEU A 129 3.89 -36.25 30.06
C LEU A 129 3.33 -36.28 28.63
N TRP A 130 4.12 -35.81 27.67
CA TRP A 130 3.72 -35.91 26.27
C TRP A 130 3.70 -37.38 25.86
N PRO A 131 2.66 -37.83 25.13
CA PRO A 131 2.66 -39.19 24.60
C PRO A 131 3.90 -39.39 23.72
N SER A 132 4.50 -40.59 23.80
CA SER A 132 5.60 -40.96 22.92
C SER A 132 5.17 -40.73 21.47
N THR A 133 5.90 -39.87 20.77
CA THR A 133 5.56 -39.54 19.38
C THR A 133 6.03 -40.68 18.50
N ASP A 134 5.09 -41.44 17.96
CA ASP A 134 5.39 -42.52 17.02
C ASP A 134 5.70 -41.91 15.64
N PRO A 135 6.93 -42.07 15.10
CA PRO A 135 7.30 -41.53 13.81
C PRO A 135 6.36 -41.96 12.68
N ASP A 136 5.84 -43.18 12.72
CA ASP A 136 4.97 -43.71 11.67
C ASP A 136 3.61 -43.00 11.70
N LEU A 137 3.06 -42.74 12.89
CA LEU A 137 1.82 -41.99 13.08
C LEU A 137 1.94 -40.53 12.63
N ILE A 138 3.09 -39.89 12.84
CA ILE A 138 3.35 -38.53 12.32
C ILE A 138 3.33 -38.55 10.78
N MET A 139 3.89 -39.57 10.16
CA MET A 139 3.93 -39.69 8.70
C MET A 139 2.53 -39.88 8.12
N ASP A 140 1.70 -40.73 8.73
CA ASP A 140 0.30 -40.89 8.33
C ASP A 140 -0.46 -39.55 8.41
N LEU A 141 -0.25 -38.76 9.46
CA LEU A 141 -0.85 -37.44 9.60
C LEU A 141 -0.38 -36.43 8.55
N ILE A 142 0.90 -36.48 8.16
CA ILE A 142 1.45 -35.62 7.10
C ILE A 142 0.87 -36.02 5.74
N LEU A 143 0.69 -37.31 5.48
CA LEU A 143 0.11 -37.81 4.22
C LEU A 143 -1.39 -37.50 4.11
N ASP A 144 -2.11 -37.38 5.22
CA ASP A 144 -3.52 -36.99 5.27
C ASP A 144 -3.75 -35.48 5.01
N LEU A 145 -2.69 -34.67 4.91
CA LEU A 145 -2.82 -33.24 4.60
C LEU A 145 -3.35 -33.03 3.17
N LYS A 146 -4.50 -32.36 3.06
CA LYS A 146 -5.12 -32.04 1.77
C LYS A 146 -4.34 -30.96 1.04
N THR A 147 -3.80 -31.31 -0.13
CA THR A 147 -3.17 -30.38 -1.07
C THR A 147 -4.19 -29.41 -1.68
N GLY A 148 -3.73 -28.22 -2.07
CA GLY A 148 -4.52 -27.20 -2.75
C GLY A 148 -5.45 -26.41 -1.82
N LYS A 149 -5.26 -26.51 -0.50
CA LYS A 149 -5.95 -25.66 0.49
C LYS A 149 -5.16 -24.39 0.76
N ALA A 150 -5.87 -23.34 1.16
CA ALA A 150 -5.24 -22.09 1.56
C ALA A 150 -4.36 -22.33 2.81
N PRO A 151 -3.14 -21.78 2.87
CA PRO A 151 -2.27 -21.87 4.04
C PRO A 151 -2.91 -21.29 5.31
N GLY A 152 -2.45 -21.77 6.46
CA GLY A 152 -2.85 -21.26 7.77
C GLY A 152 -2.27 -19.88 8.07
N LEU A 153 -2.41 -19.44 9.32
CA LEU A 153 -1.87 -18.16 9.81
C LEU A 153 -0.35 -18.06 9.73
N ASP A 154 0.33 -19.21 9.74
CA ASP A 154 1.78 -19.35 9.54
C ASP A 154 2.21 -19.19 8.07
N LEU A 155 1.24 -19.15 7.15
CA LEU A 155 1.42 -19.08 5.71
C LEU A 155 2.22 -20.26 5.12
N VAL A 156 2.31 -21.38 5.83
CA VAL A 156 3.00 -22.58 5.35
C VAL A 156 2.00 -23.47 4.60
N PRO A 157 2.22 -23.72 3.29
CA PRO A 157 1.35 -24.61 2.54
C PRO A 157 1.65 -26.08 2.87
N ALA A 158 0.63 -26.94 2.84
CA ALA A 158 0.78 -28.38 3.12
C ALA A 158 1.82 -29.05 2.20
N GLU A 159 1.91 -28.59 0.95
CA GLU A 159 2.88 -29.08 -0.04
C GLU A 159 4.33 -28.85 0.40
N ALA A 160 4.62 -27.78 1.15
CA ALA A 160 5.96 -27.50 1.63
C ALA A 160 6.38 -28.45 2.77
N ILE A 161 5.42 -28.99 3.51
CA ILE A 161 5.65 -29.98 4.58
C ILE A 161 5.89 -31.35 3.95
N VAL A 162 5.05 -31.73 2.98
CA VAL A 162 5.15 -33.02 2.27
C VAL A 162 6.39 -33.09 1.38
N ALA A 163 6.87 -31.96 0.84
CA ALA A 163 8.01 -31.91 -0.07
C ALA A 163 9.38 -31.93 0.62
N GLN A 164 9.47 -31.92 1.95
CA GLN A 164 10.76 -32.00 2.63
C GLN A 164 11.38 -33.40 2.43
N PRO A 165 12.61 -33.50 1.93
CA PRO A 165 13.31 -34.78 1.85
C PRO A 165 13.62 -35.29 3.27
N ARG A 166 13.60 -36.63 3.40
CA ARG A 166 13.95 -37.37 4.61
C ARG A 166 15.28 -36.94 5.21
#